data_AF-A0A6M1ZWI4-F1
#
_entry.id   AF-A0A6M1ZWI4-F1
#
_cell.length_a   1.000
_cell.length_b   1.000
_cell.length_c   1.000
_cell.angle_alpha   90.00
_cell.angle_beta   90.00
_cell.angle_gamma   90.00
#
_symmetry.space_group_name_H-M   'P 1'
#
loop_
_entity.id
_entity.type
_entity.pdbx_description
1 polymer ?
#
loop_
_entity_poly.entity_id
_entity_poly.type
_entity_poly.pdbx_seq_one_letter_code
_entity_poly.pdbx_strand_id
1 'polypeptide(L)'
;MVVNAIDGESDRRVWYQYWDSQITYRNSYLARLNYVMQNPVKHGLIDKATKYPSCSAHWFLKNSDPHFLRMVIGFKFDSIKVMDPF
;
A
#
# COMPACT_ATOMS: atom_id res chain seq x y z
N MET A 1 1.75 27.30 -2.07
CA MET A 1 1.53 26.20 -1.11
C MET A 1 2.45 26.42 0.08
N VAL A 2 2.00 26.28 1.32
CA VAL A 2 2.75 26.68 2.53
C VAL A 2 4.14 26.01 2.62
N VAL A 3 4.25 24.73 2.25
CA VAL A 3 5.52 23.99 2.26
C VAL A 3 6.59 24.60 1.33
N ASN A 4 6.18 25.09 0.16
CA ASN A 4 7.09 25.71 -0.80
C ASN A 4 7.67 27.03 -0.26
N ALA A 5 6.86 27.81 0.46
CA ALA A 5 7.30 29.06 1.07
C ALA A 5 8.27 28.81 2.24
N ILE A 6 8.04 27.76 3.03
CA ILE A 6 8.96 27.35 4.12
C ILE A 6 10.31 26.91 3.55
N ASP A 7 10.28 26.16 2.45
CA ASP A 7 11.50 25.60 1.85
C ASP A 7 12.21 26.56 0.87
N GLY A 8 11.65 27.75 0.62
CA GLY A 8 12.20 28.71 -0.35
C GLY A 8 12.14 28.24 -1.80
N GLU A 9 11.24 27.29 -2.12
CA GLU A 9 11.15 26.64 -3.42
C GLU A 9 9.95 27.15 -4.23
N SER A 10 10.13 27.31 -5.54
CA SER A 10 9.04 27.54 -6.51
C SER A 10 8.93 26.36 -7.49
N ASP A 11 7.73 26.09 -7.99
CA ASP A 11 7.47 25.08 -9.03
C ASP A 11 7.88 23.63 -8.72
N ARG A 12 7.90 23.23 -7.44
CA ARG A 12 8.12 21.84 -7.02
C ARG A 12 7.11 20.89 -7.68
N ARG A 13 7.61 19.92 -8.45
CA ARG A 13 6.80 18.79 -8.93
C ARG A 13 6.50 17.86 -7.76
N VAL A 14 5.26 17.93 -7.26
CA VAL A 14 4.78 17.06 -6.17
C VAL A 14 4.03 15.83 -6.68
N TRP A 15 3.46 15.91 -7.88
CA TRP A 15 2.71 14.81 -8.51
C TRP A 15 3.47 14.23 -9.71
N TYR A 16 3.51 12.91 -9.76
CA TYR A 16 4.07 12.13 -10.87
C TYR A 16 2.95 11.38 -11.61
N GLN A 17 3.31 10.65 -12.66
CA GLN A 17 2.36 9.75 -13.32
C GLN A 17 1.89 8.67 -12.35
N TYR A 18 0.69 8.14 -12.59
CA TYR A 18 0.14 7.03 -11.84
C TYR A 18 0.23 5.74 -12.67
N TRP A 19 0.12 4.60 -11.99
CA TRP A 19 -0.07 3.31 -12.62
C TRP A 19 -1.49 2.82 -12.36
N ASP A 20 -2.17 2.42 -13.42
CA ASP A 20 -3.51 1.85 -13.35
C ASP A 20 -3.51 0.41 -13.89
N SER A 21 -4.39 -0.41 -13.33
CA SER A 21 -4.56 -1.81 -13.72
C SER A 21 -5.97 -2.26 -13.38
N GLN A 22 -6.74 -2.63 -14.39
CA GLN A 22 -8.04 -3.25 -14.18
C GLN A 22 -7.87 -4.65 -13.56
N ILE A 23 -8.41 -4.83 -12.35
CA ILE A 23 -8.36 -6.11 -11.63
C ILE A 23 -9.59 -6.93 -12.01
N THR A 24 -9.40 -8.00 -12.77
CA THR A 24 -10.50 -8.85 -13.30
C THR A 24 -10.67 -10.17 -12.55
N TYR A 25 -9.67 -10.60 -11.78
CA TYR A 25 -9.70 -11.86 -11.04
C TYR A 25 -9.68 -11.61 -9.53
N ARG A 26 -10.54 -12.33 -8.80
CA ARG A 26 -10.64 -12.25 -7.33
C ARG A 26 -9.31 -12.51 -6.64
N ASN A 27 -8.54 -13.49 -7.10
CA ASN A 27 -7.25 -13.82 -6.51
C ASN A 27 -6.24 -12.66 -6.67
N SER A 28 -6.26 -11.99 -7.83
CA SER A 28 -5.45 -10.79 -8.09
C SER A 28 -5.84 -9.63 -7.18
N TYR A 29 -7.14 -9.48 -6.88
CA TYR A 29 -7.63 -8.50 -5.92
C TYR A 29 -7.10 -8.78 -4.51
N LEU A 30 -7.23 -10.02 -4.02
CA LEU A 30 -6.79 -10.40 -2.67
C LEU A 30 -5.29 -10.23 -2.48
N ALA A 31 -4.49 -10.63 -3.48
CA ALA A 31 -3.03 -10.45 -3.45
C ALA A 31 -2.63 -8.97 -3.43
N ARG A 32 -3.31 -8.11 -4.21
CA ARG A 32 -3.06 -6.66 -4.23
C ARG A 32 -3.53 -5.95 -2.96
N LEU A 33 -4.59 -6.42 -2.32
CA LEU A 33 -5.01 -5.90 -1.03
C LEU A 33 -3.95 -6.18 0.05
N ASN A 34 -3.42 -7.41 0.08
CA ASN A 34 -2.31 -7.75 0.97
C ASN A 34 -1.05 -6.93 0.64
N TYR A 35 -0.73 -6.76 -0.65
CA TYR A 35 0.38 -5.96 -1.12
C TYR A 35 0.39 -4.54 -0.57
N VAL A 36 -0.73 -3.81 -0.68
CA VAL A 36 -0.83 -2.42 -0.21
C VAL A 36 -0.58 -2.33 1.29
N MET A 37 -1.12 -3.29 2.07
CA MET A 37 -0.90 -3.32 3.51
C MET A 37 0.54 -3.64 3.89
N GLN A 38 1.20 -4.53 3.13
CA GLN A 38 2.56 -4.98 3.40
C GLN A 38 3.62 -4.08 2.75
N ASN A 39 3.23 -3.13 1.91
CA ASN A 39 4.14 -2.24 1.20
C ASN A 39 5.14 -1.52 2.13
N PRO A 40 4.74 -0.95 3.30
CA PRO A 40 5.70 -0.35 4.24
C PRO A 40 6.76 -1.33 4.77
N VAL A 41 6.39 -2.61 4.94
CA VAL A 41 7.33 -3.67 5.35
C VAL A 41 8.23 -4.06 4.19
N LYS A 42 7.65 -4.23 3.00
CA LYS A 42 8.37 -4.56 1.77
C LYS A 42 9.47 -3.54 1.47
N HIS A 43 9.25 -2.25 1.69
CA HIS A 43 10.24 -1.19 1.45
C HIS A 43 11.06 -0.83 2.70
N GLY A 44 11.02 -1.64 3.76
CA GLY A 44 11.90 -1.48 4.92
C GLY A 44 11.60 -0.27 5.81
N LEU A 45 10.42 0.35 5.67
CA LEU A 45 10.02 1.48 6.53
C LEU A 45 9.68 1.03 7.95
N ILE A 46 9.19 -0.19 8.11
CA ILE A 46 8.79 -0.74 9.40
C ILE A 46 8.79 -2.27 9.41
N ASP A 47 8.99 -2.88 10.59
CA ASP A 47 9.00 -4.35 10.71
C ASP A 47 7.60 -4.98 10.64
N LYS A 48 6.54 -4.20 10.87
CA LYS A 48 5.17 -4.71 10.92
C LYS A 48 4.19 -3.71 10.32
N ALA A 49 3.46 -4.15 9.31
CA ALA A 49 2.45 -3.35 8.60
C ALA A 49 1.45 -2.65 9.53
N THR A 50 0.98 -3.33 10.58
CA THR A 50 0.00 -2.78 11.53
C THR A 50 0.55 -1.66 12.42
N LYS A 51 1.86 -1.43 12.43
CA LYS A 51 2.48 -0.31 13.15
C LYS A 51 2.63 0.93 12.27
N TYR A 52 2.39 0.82 10.96
CA TYR A 52 2.50 1.96 10.06
C TYR A 52 1.26 2.87 10.20
N PRO A 53 1.42 4.14 10.61
CA PRO A 53 0.29 5.01 10.96
C PRO A 53 -0.55 5.39 9.73
N SER A 54 0.08 5.47 8.56
CA SER A 54 -0.55 5.92 7.31
C SER A 54 -1.03 4.76 6.43
N CYS A 55 -1.38 3.60 7.03
CA CYS A 55 -1.93 2.45 6.32
C CYS A 55 -3.11 1.83 7.07
N SER A 56 -4.07 1.29 6.32
CA SER A 56 -5.24 0.61 6.84
C SER A 56 -4.96 -0.74 7.49
N ALA A 57 -3.71 -1.25 7.50
CA ALA A 57 -3.38 -2.59 8.02
C ALA A 57 -3.87 -2.84 9.46
N HIS A 58 -3.71 -1.85 10.35
CA HIS A 58 -4.19 -1.95 11.74
C HIS A 58 -5.72 -1.98 11.82
N TRP A 59 -6.37 -1.10 11.05
CA TRP A 59 -7.83 -1.06 10.98
C TRP A 59 -8.39 -2.37 10.40
N PHE A 60 -7.75 -2.90 9.36
CA PHE A 60 -8.15 -4.12 8.68
C PHE A 60 -8.06 -5.34 9.61
N LEU A 61 -6.99 -5.45 10.39
CA LEU A 61 -6.83 -6.49 11.41
C LEU A 61 -7.94 -6.45 12.46
N LYS A 62 -8.39 -5.26 12.87
CA LYS A 62 -9.38 -5.08 13.95
C LYS A 62 -10.83 -5.25 13.49
N ASN A 63 -11.14 -4.89 12.25
CA ASN A 63 -12.53 -4.71 11.82
C ASN A 63 -12.99 -5.70 10.73
N SER A 64 -12.07 -6.49 10.16
CA SER A 64 -12.45 -7.45 9.13
C SER A 64 -13.05 -8.72 9.73
N ASP A 65 -13.97 -9.34 8.99
CA ASP A 65 -14.38 -10.71 9.24
C ASP A 65 -13.13 -11.63 9.34
N PRO A 66 -13.03 -12.50 10.37
CA PRO A 66 -11.85 -13.34 10.57
C PRO A 66 -11.53 -14.27 9.41
N HIS A 67 -12.54 -14.76 8.68
CA HIS A 67 -12.32 -15.61 7.52
C HIS A 67 -11.79 -14.79 6.34
N PHE A 68 -12.35 -13.61 6.09
CA PHE A 68 -11.84 -12.68 5.09
C PHE A 68 -10.41 -12.22 5.37
N LEU A 69 -10.10 -11.88 6.63
CA LEU A 69 -8.74 -11.54 7.06
C LEU A 69 -7.77 -12.68 6.72
N ARG A 70 -8.09 -13.92 7.11
CA ARG A 70 -7.26 -15.10 6.83
C ARG A 70 -7.05 -15.33 5.34
N MET A 71 -8.09 -15.13 4.53
CA MET A 71 -7.96 -15.20 3.08
C MET A 71 -6.96 -14.16 2.58
N VAL A 72 -7.14 -12.87 2.91
CA VAL A 72 -6.28 -11.79 2.41
C VAL A 72 -4.82 -11.99 2.82
N ILE A 73 -4.53 -12.25 4.09
CA ILE A 73 -3.15 -12.44 4.56
C ILE A 73 -2.50 -13.70 3.99
N GLY A 74 -3.29 -14.71 3.62
CA GLY A 74 -2.83 -15.96 3.03
C GLY A 74 -2.48 -15.85 1.55
N PHE A 75 -2.97 -14.82 0.84
CA PHE A 75 -2.57 -14.58 -0.54
C PHE A 75 -1.17 -13.97 -0.60
N LYS A 76 -0.26 -14.71 -1.22
CA LYS A 76 1.10 -14.27 -1.55
C LYS A 76 1.05 -13.00 -2.40
N PHE A 77 1.78 -11.98 -1.97
CA PHE A 77 1.91 -10.69 -2.68
C PHE A 77 3.30 -10.52 -3.31
N ASP A 78 4.24 -11.39 -2.99
CA ASP A 78 5.61 -11.42 -3.54
C ASP A 78 5.64 -11.79 -5.03
N SER A 79 4.65 -12.56 -5.50
CA SER A 79 4.56 -13.00 -6.90
C SER A 79 3.80 -12.05 -7.82
N ILE A 80 3.23 -10.95 -7.30
CA ILE A 80 2.45 -10.04 -8.15
C ILE A 80 3.36 -9.17 -9.00
N LYS A 81 3.02 -9.03 -10.28
CA LYS A 81 3.69 -8.11 -11.20
C LYS A 81 3.01 -6.75 -11.10
N VAL A 82 3.54 -5.90 -10.22
CA VAL A 82 3.12 -4.51 -10.06
C VAL A 82 4.32 -3.63 -10.38
N MET A 83 4.08 -2.56 -11.16
CA MET A 83 5.10 -1.53 -11.35
C MET A 83 5.26 -0.78 -10.03
N ASP A 84 6.48 -0.82 -9.50
CA ASP A 84 6.79 -0.32 -8.18
C ASP A 84 8.26 0.16 -8.19
N PRO A 85 8.50 1.43 -8.56
CA PRO A 85 9.85 1.98 -8.72
C PRO A 85 10.45 2.49 -7.40
N PHE A 86 9.86 2.13 -6.25
CA PHE A 86 10.32 2.53 -4.93
C PHE A 86 11.73 2.05 -4.61
#